data_AF-A0A5W9CMU5-F1
#
_entry.id   AF-A0A5W9CMU5-F1
#
_cell.length_a   1.000
_cell.length_b   1.000
_cell.length_c   1.000
_cell.angle_alpha   90.00
_cell.angle_beta   90.00
_cell.angle_gamma   90.00
#
_symmetry.space_group_name_H-M   'P 1'
#
loop_
_entity.id
_entity.type
_entity.pdbx_description
1 polymer ?
#
loop_
_entity_poly.entity_id
_entity_poly.type
_entity_poly.pdbx_seq_one_letter_code
_entity_poly.pdbx_strand_id
1 'polypeptide(L)'
;MKKSLFLGFITLAYGMSLQALASDTATLTITGRVVEPTCSTDVVNNTVQQRCGQTLHHTDINNVTPTPAQGIVTEIVAVPGDSTRQIVLNRYD
;
A
#
# COMPACT_ATOMS: atom_id res chain seq x y z
N MET A 1 -41.89 -81.57 0.81
CA MET A 1 -40.67 -80.78 0.53
C MET A 1 -41.03 -79.30 0.55
N LYS A 2 -40.53 -78.54 1.53
CA LYS A 2 -40.80 -77.09 1.67
C LYS A 2 -39.43 -76.40 1.74
N LYS A 3 -38.90 -75.95 0.60
CA LYS A 3 -37.65 -75.19 0.53
C LYS A 3 -37.96 -73.73 0.82
N SER A 4 -37.76 -73.32 2.07
CA SER A 4 -37.71 -71.91 2.43
C SER A 4 -36.33 -71.39 2.03
N LEU A 5 -36.26 -70.70 0.90
CA LEU A 5 -35.09 -69.94 0.50
C LEU A 5 -35.13 -68.61 1.25
N PHE A 6 -34.40 -68.53 2.35
CA PHE A 6 -34.06 -67.26 2.98
C PHE A 6 -33.15 -66.49 2.00
N LEU A 7 -33.75 -65.59 1.22
CA LEU A 7 -33.03 -64.59 0.45
C LEU A 7 -32.43 -63.59 1.45
N GLY A 8 -31.18 -63.81 1.85
CA GLY A 8 -30.42 -62.84 2.62
C GLY A 8 -30.08 -61.64 1.77
N PHE A 9 -30.56 -60.46 2.15
CA PHE A 9 -30.12 -59.20 1.55
C PHE A 9 -28.68 -58.93 2.00
N ILE A 10 -27.72 -58.94 1.07
CA ILE A 10 -26.36 -58.46 1.31
C ILE A 10 -26.34 -56.97 0.94
N THR A 11 -26.45 -56.11 1.95
CA THR A 11 -26.19 -54.68 1.76
C THR A 11 -24.68 -54.45 1.75
N LEU A 12 -24.11 -54.18 0.58
CA LEU A 12 -22.76 -53.63 0.50
C LEU A 12 -22.82 -52.19 1.05
N ALA A 13 -22.47 -52.03 2.32
CA ALA A 13 -22.07 -50.74 2.83
C ALA A 13 -20.76 -50.37 2.13
N TYR A 14 -20.85 -49.52 1.10
CA TYR A 14 -19.69 -48.84 0.52
C TYR A 14 -19.19 -47.85 1.59
N GLY A 15 -18.45 -48.40 2.54
CA GLY A 15 -17.84 -47.69 3.64
C GLY A 15 -16.61 -46.94 3.16
N MET A 16 -16.74 -45.63 3.20
CA MET A 16 -15.66 -44.68 3.50
C MET A 16 -14.49 -44.64 2.52
N SER A 17 -14.60 -43.78 1.51
CA SER A 17 -13.45 -42.97 1.10
C SER A 17 -13.84 -41.51 1.09
N LEU A 18 -14.20 -40.98 2.26
CA LEU A 18 -13.95 -39.56 2.51
C LEU A 18 -12.43 -39.43 2.52
N GLN A 19 -11.86 -39.01 1.38
CA GLN A 19 -10.48 -38.54 1.35
C GLN A 19 -10.43 -37.41 2.37
N ALA A 20 -9.84 -37.67 3.53
CA ALA A 20 -9.51 -36.62 4.49
C ALA A 20 -8.47 -35.74 3.78
N LEU A 21 -8.93 -34.66 3.15
CA LEU A 21 -8.05 -33.61 2.67
C LEU A 21 -7.43 -32.96 3.91
N ALA A 22 -6.22 -33.41 4.26
CA ALA A 22 -5.35 -32.69 5.17
C ALA A 22 -4.96 -31.38 4.46
N SER A 23 -5.65 -30.29 4.81
CA SER A 23 -5.28 -28.95 4.39
C SER A 23 -4.50 -28.32 5.52
N ASP A 24 -3.17 -28.43 5.45
CA ASP A 24 -2.29 -27.74 6.39
C ASP A 24 -2.37 -26.24 6.11
N THR A 25 -3.05 -25.52 6.99
CA THR A 25 -3.15 -24.06 6.95
C THR A 25 -2.15 -23.48 7.94
N ALA A 26 -1.22 -22.66 7.45
CA ALA A 26 -0.26 -21.94 8.28
C ALA A 26 -0.68 -20.47 8.39
N THR A 27 -0.57 -19.89 9.59
CA THR A 27 -0.81 -18.46 9.81
C THR A 27 0.52 -17.71 9.73
N LEU A 28 0.64 -16.80 8.75
CA LEU A 28 1.77 -15.87 8.65
C LEU A 28 1.37 -14.52 9.27
N THR A 29 2.04 -14.13 10.36
CA THR A 29 1.87 -12.81 10.97
C THR A 29 3.02 -11.90 10.54
N ILE A 30 2.73 -10.90 9.71
CA ILE A 30 3.68 -9.85 9.32
C ILE A 30 3.43 -8.65 10.22
N THR A 31 4.43 -8.28 11.03
CA THR A 31 4.39 -7.05 11.84
C THR A 31 5.36 -6.04 11.25
N GLY A 32 4.94 -4.78 11.18
CA GLY A 32 5.73 -3.69 10.61
C GLY A 32 5.09 -2.35 10.92
N ARG A 33 5.89 -1.28 10.87
CA ARG A 33 5.43 0.10 11.04
C ARG A 33 5.24 0.72 9.66
N VAL A 34 4.05 1.22 9.35
CA VAL A 34 3.83 2.06 8.18
C VAL A 34 4.39 3.43 8.51
N VAL A 35 5.42 3.84 7.76
CA VAL A 35 6.02 5.18 7.85
C VAL A 35 5.64 5.98 6.61
N GLU A 36 5.66 7.31 6.72
CA GLU A 36 5.42 8.19 5.58
C GLU A 36 6.44 7.93 4.47
N PRO A 37 6.01 7.93 3.19
CA PRO A 37 6.91 7.68 2.08
C PRO A 37 7.89 8.84 1.90
N THR A 38 9.14 8.53 1.54
CA THR A 38 10.12 9.54 1.16
C THR A 38 9.59 10.33 -0.05
N CYS A 39 9.67 11.66 0.05
CA CYS A 39 9.27 12.57 -1.03
C CYS A 39 10.50 13.07 -1.80
N SER A 40 10.43 13.05 -3.13
CA SER A 40 11.40 13.67 -4.05
C SER A 40 10.72 14.80 -4.82
N THR A 41 11.47 15.84 -5.17
CA THR A 41 10.98 16.97 -5.96
C THR A 41 11.84 17.17 -7.19
N ASP A 42 11.22 17.17 -8.36
CA ASP A 42 11.88 17.37 -9.65
C ASP A 42 11.18 18.47 -10.44
N VAL A 43 11.94 19.16 -11.30
CA VAL A 43 11.39 20.17 -12.22
C VAL A 43 11.29 19.57 -13.61
N VAL A 44 10.07 19.36 -14.10
CA VAL A 44 9.79 18.80 -15.42
C VAL A 44 8.91 19.77 -16.19
N ASN A 45 9.31 20.16 -17.40
CA ASN A 45 8.55 21.08 -18.26
C ASN A 45 8.14 22.39 -17.54
N ASN A 46 9.10 23.05 -16.86
CA ASN A 46 8.85 24.27 -16.07
C ASN A 46 7.85 24.13 -14.91
N THR A 47 7.51 22.90 -14.51
CA THR A 47 6.59 22.64 -13.41
C THR A 47 7.28 21.82 -12.32
N VAL A 48 7.05 22.21 -11.05
CA VAL A 48 7.56 21.46 -9.90
C VAL A 48 6.63 20.28 -9.66
N GLN A 49 7.21 19.07 -9.72
CA GLN A 49 6.51 17.83 -9.42
C GLN A 49 7.12 17.21 -8.16
N GLN A 50 6.29 16.96 -7.16
CA GLN A 50 6.68 16.27 -5.94
C GLN A 50 6.14 14.85 -5.98
N ARG A 51 7.01 13.86 -5.87
CA ARG A 51 6.66 12.45 -5.81
C ARG A 51 6.84 11.94 -4.38
N CYS A 52 5.76 11.53 -3.74
CA CYS A 52 5.77 10.87 -2.43
C CYS A 52 5.28 9.43 -2.61
N GLY A 53 6.22 8.48 -2.68
CA GLY A 53 5.91 7.07 -2.98
C GLY A 53 5.34 6.89 -4.40
N GLN A 54 4.04 6.55 -4.49
CA GLN A 54 3.31 6.41 -5.76
C GLN A 54 2.47 7.64 -6.13
N THR A 55 2.35 8.60 -5.21
CA THR A 55 1.57 9.82 -5.44
C THR A 55 2.43 10.88 -6.10
N LEU A 56 1.91 11.52 -7.14
CA LEU A 56 2.51 12.69 -7.78
C LEU A 56 1.65 13.91 -7.45
N HIS A 57 2.27 14.91 -6.82
CA HIS A 57 1.71 16.22 -6.56
C HIS A 57 2.31 17.22 -7.54
N HIS A 58 1.43 18.00 -8.17
CA HIS A 58 1.83 19.13 -8.99
C HIS A 58 1.75 20.38 -8.12
N THR A 59 2.87 21.09 -7.97
CA THR A 59 2.89 22.33 -7.21
C THR A 59 2.80 23.48 -8.20
N ASP A 60 1.65 24.17 -8.21
CA ASP A 60 1.55 25.46 -8.90
C ASP A 60 2.35 26.50 -8.11
N ILE A 61 3.50 26.88 -8.66
CA ILE A 61 4.45 27.82 -8.03
C ILE A 61 3.88 29.24 -7.99
N ASN A 62 2.78 29.52 -8.71
CA ASN A 62 2.14 30.84 -8.68
C ASN A 62 1.42 31.12 -7.37
N ASN A 63 1.08 30.08 -6.58
CA ASN A 63 0.35 30.24 -5.32
C ASN A 63 0.85 29.26 -4.25
N VAL A 64 2.13 29.36 -3.89
CA VAL A 64 2.75 28.55 -2.84
C VAL A 64 2.19 28.98 -1.48
N THR A 65 1.25 28.20 -0.94
CA THR A 65 0.93 28.29 0.50
C THR A 65 1.88 27.33 1.21
N PRO A 66 2.84 27.80 2.01
CA PRO A 66 3.80 26.92 2.68
C PRO A 66 3.04 26.01 3.64
N THR A 67 2.89 24.73 3.28
CA THR A 67 2.41 23.70 4.20
C THR A 67 3.62 23.17 4.98
N PRO A 68 3.68 23.39 6.30
CA PRO A 68 4.77 22.84 7.10
C PRO A 68 4.68 21.30 7.07
N ALA A 69 5.66 20.66 6.42
CA ALA A 69 5.92 19.24 6.56
C ALA A 69 6.77 19.03 7.82
N GLN A 70 6.47 18.02 8.64
CA GLN A 70 7.29 17.73 9.82
C GLN A 70 8.75 17.53 9.41
N GLY A 71 9.65 18.29 10.03
CA GLY A 71 11.09 18.22 9.79
C GLY A 71 11.63 19.09 8.64
N ILE A 72 10.80 19.86 7.93
CA ILE A 72 11.26 20.84 6.93
C ILE A 72 10.56 22.18 7.11
N VAL A 73 11.34 23.24 7.32
CA VAL A 73 10.89 24.63 7.30
C VAL A 73 11.34 25.29 6.00
N THR A 74 10.38 25.60 5.12
CA THR A 74 10.63 26.37 3.89
C THR A 74 10.36 27.85 4.12
N GLU A 75 11.37 28.69 3.93
CA GLU A 75 11.27 30.15 3.98
C GLU A 75 11.51 30.74 2.58
N ILE A 76 10.66 31.70 2.19
CA ILE A 76 10.77 32.41 0.90
C ILE A 76 11.24 33.83 1.19
N VAL A 77 12.42 34.19 0.67
CA VAL A 77 13.03 35.51 0.85
C VAL A 77 13.08 36.25 -0.49
N ALA A 78 12.54 37.46 -0.53
CA ALA A 78 12.63 38.32 -1.72
C ALA A 78 14.08 38.81 -1.93
N VAL A 79 14.54 38.82 -3.19
CA VAL A 79 15.86 39.37 -3.51
C VAL A 79 15.80 40.90 -3.41
N PRO A 80 16.67 41.54 -2.59
CA PRO A 80 16.68 42.99 -2.49
C PRO A 80 16.91 43.64 -3.86
N GLY A 81 15.98 44.50 -4.29
CA GLY A 81 16.06 45.21 -5.57
C GLY A 81 15.58 44.43 -6.80
N ASP A 82 15.10 43.19 -6.64
CA ASP A 82 14.57 42.40 -7.75
C ASP A 82 13.28 41.68 -7.34
N SER A 83 12.14 42.22 -7.81
CA SER A 83 10.81 41.67 -7.53
C SER A 83 10.47 40.42 -8.32
N THR A 84 11.31 40.03 -9.28
CA THR A 84 11.08 38.86 -10.14
C THR A 84 11.75 37.60 -9.60
N ARG A 85 12.64 37.75 -8.60
CA ARG A 85 13.43 36.65 -8.06
C ARG A 85 13.12 36.43 -6.59
N GLN A 86 13.08 35.16 -6.22
CA GLN A 86 12.87 34.72 -4.84
C GLN A 86 13.93 33.67 -4.50
N ILE A 87 14.35 33.66 -3.23
CA ILE A 87 15.25 32.66 -2.66
C ILE A 87 14.38 31.71 -1.84
N VAL A 88 14.48 30.42 -2.14
CA VAL A 88 13.79 29.36 -1.39
C VAL A 88 14.82 28.72 -0.45
N LEU A 89 14.63 28.88 0.85
CA LEU A 89 15.48 28.31 1.90
C LEU A 89 14.76 27.12 2.54
N ASN A 90 15.35 25.92 2.45
CA ASN A 90 14.85 24.74 3.13
C ASN A 90 15.76 24.44 4.34
N ARG A 91 15.20 24.54 5.55
CA ARG A 91 15.84 24.08 6.79
C ARG A 91 15.28 22.72 7.17
N TYR A 92 16.17 21.80 7.49
CA TYR A 92 15.85 20.46 7.98
C TYR A 92 16.17 20.41 9.48
N ASP A 93 15.27 19.85 10.29
CA ASP A 93 15.55 19.55 11.71
C ASP A 93 16.56 18.39 11.86
#